data_AF-A0A3C0TTF5-F1
#
_entry.id   AF-A0A3C0TTF5-F1
#
_cell.length_a   1.000
_cell.length_b   1.000
_cell.length_c   1.000
_cell.angle_alpha   90.00
_cell.angle_beta   90.00
_cell.angle_gamma   90.00
#
_symmetry.space_group_name_H-M   'P 1'
#
loop_
_entity.id
_entity.type
_entity.pdbx_description
1 polymer ?
#
loop_
_entity_poly.entity_id
_entity_poly.type
_entity_poly.pdbx_seq_one_letter_code
_entity_poly.pdbx_strand_id
1 'polypeptide(L)'
;MTLGLAHPAIVKSPVSHFRHGAFHAVSDRLAAETPVAIAYNCEPYAVMMATPADLEDFAYGFSLTEGIVADAGEILAVDQPLKDEGVSPHAAAGA
;
A
#
# COMPACT_ATOMS: atom_id res chain seq x y z
N MET A 1 1.56 -0.44 -24.34
CA MET A 1 2.44 -1.22 -23.44
C MET A 1 2.97 -0.19 -22.46
N THR A 2 2.41 -0.03 -21.27
CA THR A 2 2.41 -1.00 -20.15
C THR A 2 1.13 -0.85 -19.34
N LEU A 3 0.34 -1.92 -19.17
CA LEU A 3 -0.83 -1.94 -18.29
C LEU A 3 -0.40 -2.55 -16.96
N GLY A 4 0.38 -1.81 -16.17
CA GLY A 4 0.62 -2.18 -14.77
C GLY A 4 -0.70 -2.01 -14.03
N LEU A 5 -1.27 -3.10 -13.50
CA LEU A 5 -2.52 -3.01 -12.74
C LEU A 5 -2.27 -2.17 -11.48
N ALA A 6 -2.68 -0.91 -11.53
CA ALA A 6 -2.91 -0.11 -10.33
C ALA A 6 -3.86 -0.92 -9.45
N HIS A 7 -3.44 -1.27 -8.23
CA HIS A 7 -4.33 -1.89 -7.26
C HIS A 7 -5.28 -0.80 -6.78
N PRO A 8 -6.58 -0.86 -7.10
CA PRO A 8 -7.47 0.23 -6.74
C PRO A 8 -7.69 0.23 -5.23
N ALA A 9 -7.55 1.39 -4.60
CA ALA A 9 -7.84 1.57 -3.17
C ALA A 9 -9.29 1.18 -2.78
N ILE A 10 -10.19 1.12 -3.77
CA ILE A 10 -11.58 0.74 -3.61
C ILE A 10 -11.95 -0.32 -4.65
N VAL A 11 -12.47 -1.45 -4.19
CA VAL A 11 -12.96 -2.56 -5.03
C VAL A 11 -14.48 -2.58 -4.98
N LYS A 12 -15.14 -2.63 -6.15
CA LYS A 12 -16.58 -2.91 -6.21
C LYS A 12 -16.81 -4.41 -6.07
N SER A 13 -17.60 -4.80 -5.08
CA SER A 13 -17.86 -6.21 -4.80
C SER A 13 -19.37 -6.47 -4.62
N PRO A 14 -19.90 -7.62 -5.08
CA PRO A 14 -21.22 -8.05 -4.68
C PRO A 14 -21.21 -8.43 -3.19
N VAL A 15 -22.12 -7.84 -2.42
CA VAL A 15 -22.31 -8.11 -1.00
C VAL A 15 -23.77 -8.47 -0.71
N SER A 16 -24.00 -9.17 0.40
CA SER A 16 -25.33 -9.53 0.85
C SER A 16 -25.73 -8.68 2.06
N HIS A 17 -26.74 -7.83 1.90
CA HIS A 17 -27.29 -7.00 2.97
C HIS A 17 -28.48 -7.70 3.63
N PHE A 18 -28.41 -7.97 4.93
CA PHE A 18 -29.58 -8.43 5.68
C PHE A 18 -30.40 -7.25 6.21
N ARG A 19 -31.65 -7.10 5.75
CA ARG A 19 -32.60 -6.05 6.15
C ARG A 19 -34.03 -6.62 6.18
N HIS A 20 -34.84 -6.23 7.16
CA HIS A 20 -36.24 -6.66 7.29
C HIS A 20 -36.47 -8.18 7.21
N GLY A 21 -35.56 -8.99 7.77
CA GLY A 21 -35.69 -10.45 7.76
C GLY A 21 -35.31 -11.12 6.44
N ALA A 22 -34.78 -10.37 5.46
CA ALA A 22 -34.37 -10.89 4.16
C ALA A 22 -32.94 -10.45 3.80
N PHE A 23 -32.27 -11.27 2.99
CA PHE A 23 -30.99 -10.91 2.37
C PHE A 23 -31.24 -10.26 1.00
N HIS A 24 -30.50 -9.20 0.70
CA HIS A 24 -30.52 -8.49 -0.57
C HIS A 24 -29.12 -8.42 -1.15
N ALA A 25 -28.92 -8.95 -2.36
CA ALA A 25 -27.67 -8.80 -3.08
C ALA A 25 -27.54 -7.37 -3.63
N VAL A 26 -26.45 -6.69 -3.29
CA VAL A 26 -26.16 -5.33 -3.75
C VAL A 26 -24.69 -5.21 -4.16
N SER A 27 -24.36 -4.25 -5.02
CA SER A 27 -22.97 -3.89 -5.29
C SER A 27 -22.53 -2.82 -4.31
N ASP A 28 -21.44 -3.06 -3.60
CA ASP A 28 -20.87 -2.09 -2.66
C ASP A 28 -19.40 -1.82 -2.96
N ARG A 29 -18.87 -0.74 -2.37
CA ARG A 29 -17.49 -0.26 -2.51
C ARG A 29 -16.73 -0.62 -1.24
N LEU A 30 -15.84 -1.59 -1.35
CA LEU A 30 -15.01 -2.05 -0.24
C LEU A 30 -13.62 -1.40 -0.33
N ALA A 31 -13.08 -0.99 0.81
CA ALA A 31 -11.68 -0.57 0.88
C ALA A 31 -10.77 -1.77 0.56
N ALA A 32 -9.76 -1.54 -0.26
CA ALA A 32 -8.73 -2.53 -0.52
C ALA A 32 -7.71 -2.55 0.63
N GLU A 33 -7.30 -3.75 0.99
CA GLU A 33 -6.26 -4.02 1.96
C GLU A 33 -5.29 -5.03 1.33
N THR A 34 -4.08 -4.58 1.03
CA THR A 34 -3.10 -5.34 0.26
C THR A 34 -1.77 -5.38 1.00
N PRO A 35 -0.96 -6.44 0.82
CA PRO A 35 0.37 -6.48 1.39
C PRO A 35 1.28 -5.45 0.71
N VAL A 36 1.85 -4.56 1.51
CA VAL A 36 2.85 -3.56 1.14
C VAL A 36 4.15 -3.93 1.83
N ALA A 37 5.16 -4.32 1.04
CA ALA A 37 6.50 -4.54 1.57
C ALA A 37 7.25 -3.21 1.65
N ILE A 38 7.99 -2.98 2.74
CA ILE A 38 8.89 -1.86 2.91
C ILE A 38 10.31 -2.42 2.95
N ALA A 39 11.19 -1.81 2.17
CA ALA A 39 12.61 -2.13 2.12
C ALA A 39 13.44 -0.84 2.14
N TYR A 40 14.57 -0.88 2.83
CA TYR A 40 15.54 0.22 2.85
C TYR A 40 16.83 -0.27 2.20
N ASN A 41 17.37 0.47 1.22
CA ASN A 41 18.61 0.10 0.53
C ASN A 41 18.61 -1.37 0.02
N CYS A 42 17.53 -1.78 -0.66
CA CYS A 42 17.28 -3.16 -1.11
C CYS A 42 16.96 -4.19 -0.02
N GLU A 43 17.10 -3.89 1.27
CA GLU A 43 16.92 -4.87 2.35
C GLU A 43 15.47 -4.87 2.86
N PRO A 44 14.77 -6.01 2.85
CA PRO A 44 13.41 -6.11 3.37
C PRO A 44 13.36 -5.79 4.86
N TYR A 45 12.42 -4.95 5.26
CA TYR A 45 12.22 -4.56 6.65
C TYR A 45 10.91 -5.11 7.22
N ALA A 46 9.80 -4.84 6.54
CA ALA A 46 8.47 -5.24 7.00
C ALA A 46 7.51 -5.47 5.83
N VAL A 47 6.41 -6.17 6.12
CA VAL A 47 5.23 -6.24 5.26
C VAL A 47 4.02 -5.82 6.09
N MET A 48 3.27 -4.85 5.59
CA MET A 48 2.06 -4.35 6.23
C MET A 48 0.86 -4.55 5.33
N MET A 49 -0.29 -4.86 5.93
CA MET A 49 -1.56 -4.78 5.22
C MET A 49 -2.01 -3.32 5.20
N ALA A 50 -2.11 -2.74 4.02
CA ALA A 50 -2.45 -1.34 3.84
C ALA A 50 -3.27 -1.12 2.57
N THR A 51 -3.96 0.01 2.52
CA THR A 51 -4.59 0.48 1.29
C THR A 51 -3.49 0.86 0.28
N PRO A 52 -3.53 0.39 -0.97
CA PRO A 52 -2.51 0.67 -1.98
C PRO A 52 -2.65 2.07 -2.59
N ALA A 53 -2.63 3.09 -1.74
CA ALA A 53 -2.68 4.50 -2.08
C ALA A 53 -1.69 5.27 -1.20
N ASP A 54 -1.17 6.38 -1.70
CA ASP A 54 -0.31 7.31 -0.95
C ASP A 54 0.88 6.60 -0.26
N LEU A 55 1.48 5.62 -0.96
CA LEU A 55 2.50 4.73 -0.39
C LEU A 55 3.82 5.43 -0.07
N GLU A 56 4.11 6.54 -0.75
CA GLU A 56 5.27 7.38 -0.44
C GLU A 56 5.08 8.04 0.94
N ASP A 57 3.96 8.73 1.15
CA ASP A 57 3.61 9.33 2.45
C ASP A 57 3.58 8.28 3.57
N PHE A 58 3.06 7.09 3.26
CA PHE A 58 3.08 5.95 4.18
C PHE A 58 4.51 5.53 4.55
N ALA A 59 5.44 5.46 3.59
CA ALA A 59 6.83 5.12 3.86
C ALA A 59 7.52 6.16 4.77
N TYR A 60 7.31 7.46 4.53
CA TYR A 60 7.81 8.53 5.41
C TYR A 60 7.25 8.39 6.83
N GLY A 61 5.93 8.29 6.95
CA GLY A 61 5.25 8.18 8.24
C GLY A 61 5.68 6.94 9.03
N PHE A 62 5.80 5.79 8.34
CA PHE A 62 6.30 4.56 8.94
C PHE A 62 7.74 4.70 9.42
N SER A 63 8.63 5.24 8.58
CA SER A 63 10.06 5.42 8.90
C SER A 63 10.27 6.26 10.16
N LEU A 64 9.51 7.35 10.30
CA LEU A 64 9.57 8.24 11.46
C LEU A 64 8.98 7.59 12.71
N THR A 65 7.82 6.92 12.58
CA THR A 65 7.11 6.32 13.71
C THR A 65 7.89 5.17 14.33
N GLU A 66 8.54 4.35 13.50
CA GLU A 66 9.37 3.23 13.94
C GLU A 66 10.79 3.66 14.36
N GLY A 67 11.12 4.95 14.24
CA GLY A 67 12.43 5.48 14.60
C GLY A 67 13.57 4.98 13.69
N ILE A 68 13.25 4.62 12.44
CA ILE A 68 14.22 4.19 11.43
C ILE A 68 15.05 5.38 10.96
N VAL A 69 14.42 6.55 10.86
CA VAL A 69 15.05 7.86 10.65
C VAL A 69 14.60 8.82 11.74
N ALA A 70 15.45 9.78 12.10
CA ALA A 70 15.10 10.83 13.07
C ALA A 70 14.45 12.05 12.40
N ASP A 71 14.81 12.32 11.16
CA ASP A 71 14.24 13.38 10.32
C ASP A 71 13.84 12.86 8.93
N ALA A 72 12.81 13.46 8.33
CA ALA A 72 12.32 13.07 7.01
C ALA A 72 13.38 13.29 5.90
N GLY A 73 14.28 14.26 6.07
CA GLY A 73 15.36 14.56 5.13
C GLY A 73 16.44 13.48 5.04
N GLU A 74 16.43 12.48 5.93
CA GLU A 74 17.30 11.31 5.83
C GLU A 74 16.84 10.32 4.74
N ILE A 75 15.59 10.43 4.27
CA ILE A 75 15.05 9.66 3.15
C ILE A 75 15.27 10.45 1.87
N LEU A 76 16.18 10.01 1.00
CA LEU A 76 16.53 10.82 -0.19
C LEU A 76 15.76 10.47 -1.46
N ALA A 77 15.09 9.32 -1.50
CA ALA A 77 14.14 8.98 -2.56
C ALA A 77 13.21 7.89 -2.05
N VAL A 78 12.04 7.72 -2.67
CA VAL A 78 11.15 6.58 -2.48
C VAL A 78 10.65 6.17 -3.86
N ASP A 79 11.13 5.05 -4.40
CA ASP A 79 10.60 4.52 -5.66
C ASP A 79 9.54 3.48 -5.36
N GLN A 80 8.48 3.40 -6.15
CA GLN A 80 7.57 2.24 -6.15
C GLN A 80 7.83 1.45 -7.44
N PRO A 81 8.64 0.37 -7.44
CA PRO A 81 8.85 -0.38 -8.65
C PRO A 81 7.54 -1.04 -9.04
N LEU A 82 7.27 -0.94 -10.33
CA LEU A 82 6.28 -1.75 -11.01
C LEU A 82 6.63 -3.20 -10.72
N LYS A 83 5.83 -3.85 -9.88
CA LYS A 83 5.94 -5.28 -9.65
C LYS A 83 4.77 -5.96 -10.34
N ASP A 84 5.10 -6.70 -11.40
CA ASP A 84 4.36 -7.89 -11.76
C ASP A 84 4.45 -8.81 -10.55
N GLU A 85 3.39 -8.79 -9.72
CA GLU A 85 3.16 -9.72 -8.61
C GLU A 85 4.12 -9.58 -7.43
N GLY A 86 3.79 -8.62 -6.55
CA GLY A 86 4.26 -8.52 -5.15
C GLY A 86 5.25 -7.39 -4.93
N VAL A 87 4.86 -6.27 -4.31
CA VAL A 87 5.51 -4.94 -4.13
C VAL A 87 6.89 -4.93 -3.41
N SER A 88 7.82 -4.03 -3.78
CA SER A 88 9.03 -3.63 -3.01
C SER A 88 9.48 -2.21 -3.40
N PRO A 89 8.99 -1.11 -2.78
CA PRO A 89 9.46 0.24 -3.02
C PRO A 89 10.97 0.36 -2.75
N HIS A 90 11.71 1.03 -3.64
CA HIS A 90 13.15 1.20 -3.57
C HIS A 90 13.49 2.67 -3.29
N ALA A 91 13.81 3.00 -2.05
CA ALA A 91 14.26 4.33 -1.66
C ALA A 91 15.79 4.43 -1.77
N ALA A 92 16.34 5.36 -2.56
CA ALA A 92 17.78 5.59 -2.66
C ALA A 92 18.20 6.82 -1.86
N ALA A 93 19.05 6.62 -0.85
CA ALA A 93 19.65 7.66 -0.03
C ALA A 93 21.20 7.60 -0.02
N GLY A 94 21.86 8.57 -0.68
CA GLY A 94 23.30 8.82 -0.63
C GLY A 94 23.77 9.73 0.52
N ALA A 95 24.68 9.14 1.31
CA ALA A 95 25.81 9.70 2.09
C ALA A 95 25.61 10.94 2.97
#